data_AF-A0AAU0LSA5-F1
#
_entry.id   AF-A0AAU0LSA5-F1
#
_cell.length_a   1.000
_cell.length_b   1.000
_cell.length_c   1.000
_cell.angle_alpha   90.00
_cell.angle_beta   90.00
_cell.angle_gamma   90.00
#
_symmetry.space_group_name_H-M   'P 1'
#
loop_
_entity.id
_entity.type
_entity.pdbx_description
1 polymer ?
#
loop_
_entity_poly.entity_id
_entity_poly.type
_entity_poly.pdbx_seq_one_letter_code
_entity_poly.pdbx_strand_id
1 'polypeptide(L)'
;MEKEKQDYIINYYLHLMSPKEKLAYKHAHSLLKIDQNVDIDKIKRVYFKAGWLTKDENTLSLLNNGLEKFNEDTATRIMRDHAAEVFFNYCPHCGKLARTPTAKQCRFCYYDWH
;
A
#
# COMPACT_ATOMS: atom_id res chain seq x y z
N MET A 1 6.70 9.07 10.37
CA MET A 1 7.15 7.67 10.19
C MET A 1 8.11 7.62 9.01
N GLU A 2 9.17 6.82 9.04
CA GLU A 2 10.08 6.68 7.90
C GLU A 2 9.39 6.04 6.68
N LYS A 3 9.75 6.47 5.47
CA LYS A 3 9.11 6.01 4.22
C LYS A 3 9.21 4.51 4.00
N GLU A 4 10.35 3.88 4.35
CA GLU A 4 10.51 2.42 4.22
C GLU A 4 9.46 1.65 5.06
N LYS A 5 9.11 2.16 6.25
CA LYS A 5 8.07 1.56 7.10
C LYS A 5 6.66 1.81 6.58
N GLN A 6 6.40 3.01 6.04
CA GLN A 6 5.13 3.32 5.39
C GLN A 6 4.87 2.36 4.22
N ASP A 7 5.86 2.23 3.32
CA ASP A 7 5.77 1.33 2.17
C ASP A 7 5.59 -0.13 2.61
N TYR A 8 6.28 -0.55 3.68
CA TYR A 8 6.12 -1.89 4.24
C TYR A 8 4.68 -2.14 4.72
N ILE A 9 4.10 -1.20 5.46
CA ILE A 9 2.71 -1.30 5.94
C ILE A 9 1.74 -1.33 4.76
N ILE A 10 1.86 -0.39 3.82
CA ILE A 10 0.95 -0.28 2.68
C ILE A 10 1.06 -1.51 1.77
N ASN A 11 2.20 -2.18 1.68
CA ASN A 11 2.35 -3.37 0.82
C ASN A 11 1.87 -4.67 1.48
N TYR A 12 2.06 -4.83 2.80
CA TYR A 12 1.85 -6.12 3.47
C TYR A 12 0.66 -6.15 4.44
N TYR A 13 0.13 -4.98 4.82
CA TYR A 13 -0.95 -4.84 5.79
C TYR A 13 -2.19 -4.16 5.21
N LEU A 14 -2.41 -4.30 3.90
CA LEU A 14 -3.60 -3.81 3.17
C LEU A 14 -4.93 -4.28 3.77
N HIS A 15 -4.93 -5.42 4.46
CA HIS A 15 -6.11 -5.96 5.11
C HIS A 15 -6.55 -5.14 6.34
N LEU A 16 -5.66 -4.33 6.91
CA LEU A 16 -5.94 -3.41 8.03
C LEU A 16 -6.49 -2.06 7.56
N MET A 17 -6.55 -1.81 6.25
CA MET A 17 -7.20 -0.61 5.71
C MET A 17 -8.71 -0.64 5.97
N SER A 18 -9.28 0.53 6.27
CA SER A 18 -10.73 0.71 6.28
C SER A 18 -11.31 0.45 4.87
N PRO A 19 -12.63 0.18 4.75
CA PRO A 19 -13.25 -0.02 3.43
C PRO A 19 -13.04 1.16 2.46
N LYS A 20 -13.05 2.40 2.97
CA LYS A 20 -12.81 3.61 2.17
C LYS A 20 -11.35 3.70 1.73
N GLU A 21 -10.40 3.50 2.65
CA GLU A 21 -8.96 3.47 2.32
C GLU A 21 -8.66 2.41 1.27
N LYS A 22 -9.22 1.20 1.42
CA LYS A 22 -9.03 0.10 0.47
C LYS A 22 -9.58 0.44 -0.92
N LEU A 23 -10.73 1.13 -0.98
CA LEU A 23 -11.32 1.59 -2.24
C LEU A 23 -10.49 2.73 -2.88
N ALA A 24 -10.01 3.69 -2.08
CA ALA A 24 -9.13 4.77 -2.54
C ALA A 24 -7.80 4.23 -3.07
N TYR A 25 -7.15 3.32 -2.33
CA TYR A 25 -5.94 2.63 -2.75
C TYR A 25 -6.15 1.93 -4.09
N LYS A 26 -7.23 1.15 -4.22
CA LYS A 26 -7.57 0.45 -5.46
C LYS A 26 -7.82 1.40 -6.62
N HIS A 27 -8.52 2.51 -6.38
CA HIS A 27 -8.76 3.56 -7.37
C HIS A 27 -7.43 4.13 -7.89
N ALA A 28 -6.59 4.63 -6.98
CA ALA A 28 -5.32 5.27 -7.34
C ALA A 28 -4.38 4.31 -8.08
N HIS A 29 -4.21 3.08 -7.59
CA HIS A 29 -3.34 2.08 -8.22
C HIS A 29 -3.88 1.61 -9.57
N SER A 30 -5.20 1.64 -9.78
CA SER A 30 -5.79 1.32 -11.08
C SER A 30 -5.54 2.42 -12.10
N LEU A 31 -5.60 3.70 -11.69
CA LEU A 31 -5.25 4.82 -12.57
C LEU A 31 -3.78 4.78 -13.02
N LEU A 32 -2.85 4.47 -12.11
CA LEU A 32 -1.43 4.31 -12.45
C LEU A 32 -1.18 3.25 -13.54
N LYS A 33 -2.03 2.20 -13.61
CA LYS A 33 -1.95 1.15 -14.64
C LYS A 33 -2.56 1.57 -15.98
N ILE A 34 -3.53 2.49 -15.95
CA ILE A 34 -4.26 2.93 -17.16
C ILE A 34 -3.42 3.90 -17.98
N ASP A 35 -2.62 4.74 -17.33
CA ASP A 35 -1.84 5.83 -17.95
C ASP A 35 -0.91 5.37 -19.10
N GLN A 36 -0.64 4.07 -19.20
CA GLN A 36 0.23 3.46 -20.21
C GLN A 36 -0.50 2.85 -21.42
N ASN A 37 -1.83 3.04 -21.56
CA ASN A 37 -2.64 2.35 -22.59
C ASN A 37 -3.26 3.28 -23.64
N VAL A 38 -3.41 2.78 -24.87
CA VAL A 38 -3.94 3.53 -26.03
C VAL A 38 -5.48 3.68 -26.00
N ASP A 39 -6.20 2.84 -25.24
CA ASP A 39 -7.68 2.85 -25.14
C ASP A 39 -8.15 3.07 -23.69
N ILE A 40 -7.81 4.25 -23.15
CA ILE A 40 -8.06 4.66 -21.77
C ILE A 40 -9.55 4.57 -21.40
N ASP A 41 -10.45 4.99 -22.29
CA ASP A 41 -11.89 5.08 -21.98
C ASP A 41 -12.57 3.72 -21.90
N LYS A 42 -12.17 2.76 -22.76
CA LYS A 42 -12.65 1.38 -22.63
C LYS A 42 -12.17 0.76 -21.32
N ILE A 43 -10.90 0.95 -20.96
CA ILE A 43 -10.34 0.39 -19.72
C ILE A 43 -11.03 0.99 -18.49
N LYS A 44 -11.22 2.32 -18.46
CA LYS A 44 -11.95 2.99 -17.36
C LYS A 44 -13.35 2.41 -17.18
N ARG A 45 -14.10 2.18 -18.27
CA ARG A 45 -15.43 1.55 -18.20
C ARG A 45 -15.40 0.16 -17.57
N VAL A 46 -14.43 -0.68 -17.97
CA VAL A 46 -14.24 -2.01 -17.39
C VAL A 46 -13.90 -1.90 -15.90
N TYR A 47 -13.02 -0.98 -15.53
CA TYR A 47 -12.57 -0.82 -14.16
C TYR A 47 -13.64 -0.26 -13.23
N PHE A 48 -14.51 0.64 -13.69
CA PHE A 48 -15.71 1.03 -12.94
C PHE A 48 -16.65 -0.17 -12.73
N LYS A 49 -16.90 -0.96 -13.79
CA LYS A 49 -17.75 -2.16 -13.68
C LYS A 49 -17.18 -3.21 -12.73
N ALA A 50 -15.86 -3.35 -12.66
CA ALA A 50 -15.16 -4.25 -11.74
C ALA A 50 -15.04 -3.70 -10.30
N GLY A 51 -15.49 -2.47 -10.05
CA GLY A 51 -15.32 -1.79 -8.76
C GLY A 51 -13.85 -1.50 -8.41
N TRP A 52 -13.02 -1.26 -9.43
CA TRP A 52 -11.62 -0.90 -9.31
C TRP A 52 -11.43 0.62 -9.32
N LEU A 53 -12.25 1.32 -10.09
CA LEU A 53 -12.45 2.76 -9.99
C LEU A 53 -13.77 3.04 -9.25
N THR A 54 -13.84 4.21 -8.63
CA THR A 54 -15.00 4.70 -7.89
C THR A 54 -15.28 6.15 -8.26
N LYS A 55 -16.55 6.55 -8.12
CA LYS A 55 -17.00 7.95 -8.18
C LYS A 55 -17.43 8.49 -6.80
N ASP A 56 -17.27 7.70 -5.74
CA ASP A 56 -17.61 8.13 -4.38
C ASP A 56 -16.67 9.24 -3.91
N GLU A 57 -17.19 10.46 -3.83
CA GLU A 57 -16.43 11.66 -3.46
C GLU A 57 -15.79 11.55 -2.08
N ASN A 58 -16.44 10.85 -1.13
CA ASN A 58 -15.89 10.64 0.21
C ASN A 58 -14.65 9.75 0.21
N THR A 59 -14.57 8.80 -0.72
CA THR A 59 -13.39 7.96 -0.92
C THR A 59 -12.32 8.73 -1.69
N LEU A 60 -12.72 9.47 -2.73
CA LEU A 60 -11.80 10.24 -3.55
C LEU A 60 -11.13 11.37 -2.76
N SER A 61 -11.82 11.96 -1.78
CA SER A 61 -11.23 13.01 -0.92
C SER A 61 -10.02 12.55 -0.12
N LEU A 62 -9.88 11.24 0.16
CA LEU A 62 -8.69 10.66 0.78
C LEU A 62 -7.43 10.81 -0.09
N LEU A 63 -7.60 11.04 -1.39
CA LEU A 63 -6.52 11.19 -2.37
C LEU A 63 -6.24 12.66 -2.74
N ASN A 64 -6.94 13.64 -2.14
CA ASN A 64 -6.84 15.06 -2.51
C ASN A 64 -5.41 15.63 -2.38
N ASN A 65 -4.64 15.11 -1.42
CA ASN A 65 -3.26 15.51 -1.18
C ASN A 65 -2.23 14.61 -1.89
N GLY A 66 -2.69 13.78 -2.83
CA GLY A 66 -1.87 12.83 -3.58
C GLY A 66 -1.69 11.47 -2.90
N LEU A 67 -1.22 10.50 -3.70
CA LEU A 67 -1.05 9.11 -3.26
C LEU A 67 0.01 8.96 -2.15
N GLU A 68 1.07 9.77 -2.18
CA GLU A 68 2.10 9.74 -1.13
C GLU A 68 1.53 10.14 0.22
N LYS A 69 0.75 11.23 0.28
CA LYS A 69 0.12 11.67 1.52
C LYS A 69 -0.92 10.67 2.01
N PHE A 70 -1.72 10.11 1.09
CA PHE A 70 -2.64 9.01 1.40
C PHE A 70 -1.92 7.81 2.05
N ASN A 71 -0.77 7.39 1.49
CA ASN A 71 0.01 6.29 2.03
C ASN A 71 0.57 6.61 3.42
N GLU A 72 1.10 7.81 3.63
CA GLU A 72 1.57 8.26 4.94
C GLU A 72 0.45 8.25 5.98
N ASP A 73 -0.70 8.86 5.67
CA ASP A 73 -1.82 9.00 6.60
C ASP A 73 -2.41 7.62 6.92
N THR A 74 -2.57 6.76 5.91
CA THR A 74 -3.07 5.40 6.09
C THR A 74 -2.11 4.54 6.91
N ALA A 75 -0.80 4.58 6.63
CA ALA A 75 0.20 3.85 7.40
C ALA A 75 0.24 4.33 8.86
N THR A 76 0.16 5.65 9.07
CA THR A 76 0.10 6.25 10.41
C THR A 76 -1.13 5.82 11.17
N ARG A 77 -2.31 5.80 10.53
CA ARG A 77 -3.54 5.31 11.14
C ARG A 77 -3.44 3.81 11.48
N ILE A 78 -2.95 2.97 10.57
CA ILE A 78 -2.75 1.54 10.82
C ILE A 78 -1.82 1.35 12.03
N MET A 79 -0.71 2.08 12.12
CA MET A 79 0.18 1.99 13.29
C MET A 79 -0.46 2.50 14.56
N ARG A 80 -1.36 3.48 14.51
CA ARG A 80 -2.07 3.97 15.70
C ARG A 80 -3.09 2.95 16.20
N ASP A 81 -3.86 2.36 15.30
CA ASP A 81 -5.04 1.54 15.65
C ASP A 81 -4.73 0.03 15.73
N HIS A 82 -3.69 -0.42 15.01
CA HIS A 82 -3.37 -1.83 14.80
C HIS A 82 -1.88 -2.15 15.02
N ALA A 83 -1.18 -1.39 15.88
CA ALA A 83 0.25 -1.58 16.15
C ALA A 83 0.64 -3.03 16.46
N ALA A 84 -0.20 -3.72 17.24
CA ALA A 84 0.04 -5.10 17.67
C ALA A 84 -0.06 -6.13 16.54
N GLU A 85 -0.70 -5.79 15.43
CA GLU A 85 -0.86 -6.65 14.25
C GLU A 85 0.28 -6.46 13.23
N VAL A 86 1.01 -5.34 13.32
CA VAL A 86 2.10 -5.01 12.40
C VAL A 86 3.42 -5.58 12.92
N PHE A 87 3.97 -6.53 12.18
CA PHE A 87 5.29 -7.13 12.44
C PHE A 87 6.33 -6.60 11.45
N PHE A 88 7.30 -5.84 11.94
CA PHE A 88 8.45 -5.44 11.16
C PHE A 88 9.54 -6.50 11.25
N ASN A 89 9.71 -7.28 10.18
CA ASN A 89 10.76 -8.29 10.08
C ASN A 89 12.13 -7.63 9.86
N TYR A 90 12.99 -7.61 10.88
CA TYR A 90 14.36 -7.09 10.76
C TYR A 90 15.36 -8.23 10.60
N CYS A 91 16.38 -8.00 9.76
CA CYS A 91 17.50 -8.92 9.64
C CYS A 91 18.21 -9.06 10.99
N PRO A 92 18.38 -10.28 11.55
CA PRO A 92 19.05 -10.48 12.83
C PRO A 92 20.55 -10.16 12.78
N HIS A 93 21.17 -10.17 11.60
CA HIS A 93 22.59 -9.88 11.42
C HIS A 93 22.90 -8.39 11.26
N CYS A 94 22.12 -7.65 10.45
CA CYS A 94 22.42 -6.24 10.14
C CYS A 94 21.36 -5.24 10.60
N GLY A 95 20.27 -5.68 11.23
CA GLY A 95 19.21 -4.83 11.79
C GLY A 95 18.33 -4.10 10.76
N LYS A 96 18.59 -4.25 9.45
CA LYS A 96 17.78 -3.61 8.40
C LYS A 96 16.45 -4.30 8.19
N LEU A 97 15.42 -3.54 7.81
CA LEU A 97 14.08 -4.07 7.52
C LEU A 97 14.13 -5.01 6.32
N ALA A 98 13.65 -6.23 6.50
CA ALA A 98 13.58 -7.25 5.46
C ALA A 98 12.51 -6.89 4.43
N ARG A 99 12.57 -7.53 3.25
CA ARG A 99 11.67 -7.20 2.14
C ARG A 99 10.20 -7.47 2.45
N THR A 100 9.90 -8.54 3.20
CA THR A 100 8.54 -8.98 3.52
C THR A 100 8.46 -9.44 4.99
N PRO A 101 7.25 -9.57 5.58
CA PRO A 101 7.07 -10.13 6.92
C PRO A 101 7.59 -11.56 7.09
N THR A 102 7.66 -12.32 6.00
CA THR A 102 8.03 -13.74 6.00
C THR A 102 9.39 -14.02 5.36
N ALA A 103 10.14 -12.99 4.99
CA ALA A 103 11.47 -13.15 4.42
C ALA A 103 12.41 -13.88 5.39
N LYS A 104 13.21 -14.80 4.85
CA LYS A 104 14.24 -15.57 5.57
C LYS A 104 15.67 -15.24 5.15
N GLN A 105 15.84 -14.33 4.19
CA GLN A 105 17.14 -13.89 3.70
C GLN A 105 17.20 -12.37 3.58
N CYS A 106 18.31 -11.77 3.98
CA CYS A 106 18.53 -10.34 3.92
C CYS A 106 18.88 -9.87 2.50
N ARG A 107 18.13 -8.90 1.95
CA ARG A 107 18.49 -8.25 0.67
C ARG A 107 19.72 -7.35 0.71
N PHE A 108 20.26 -7.08 1.90
CA PHE A 108 21.37 -6.13 2.09
C PHE A 108 22.70 -6.80 2.44
N CYS A 109 22.67 -7.81 3.30
CA CYS A 109 23.88 -8.53 3.73
C CYS A 109 23.88 -10.01 3.34
N TYR A 110 22.83 -10.48 2.66
CA TYR A 110 22.67 -11.86 2.19
C TYR A 110 22.64 -12.93 3.31
N TYR A 111 22.68 -12.53 4.58
CA TYR A 111 22.49 -13.44 5.70
C TYR A 111 21.13 -14.14 5.61
N ASP A 112 21.15 -15.44 5.86
CA ASP A 112 20.03 -16.36 5.78
C ASP A 112 19.74 -16.91 7.18
N TRP A 113 18.48 -16.83 7.62
CA TRP A 113 18.03 -17.23 8.95
C TRP A 113 16.97 -18.34 8.91
N HIS A 114 17.14 -19.28 7.97
CA HIS A 114 16.21 -20.37 7.68
C HIS A 114 15.70 -21.18 8.87
#